data_AF-A0A7V5Q122-F1
#
_entry.id   AF-A0A7V5Q122-F1
#
_cell.length_a   1.000
_cell.length_b   1.000
_cell.length_c   1.000
_cell.angle_alpha   90.00
_cell.angle_beta   90.00
_cell.angle_gamma   90.00
#
_symmetry.space_group_name_H-M   'P 1'
#
loop_
_entity.id
_entity.type
_entity.pdbx_description
1 polymer ?
#
loop_
_entity_poly.entity_id
_entity_poly.type
_entity_poly.pdbx_seq_one_letter_code
_entity_poly.pdbx_strand_id
1 'polypeptide(L)'
;MTDQSWEERISAYVDGELSPAEREEVARAIDSDPDLKQLYDEWTRMRQVLQALPRVAPRPQLRESVRRAIEEESPARSRPRTSHRRRRAKWLGAAAALASAAVVLVMLIPNIGKETPEHANYEARAEPERAPT
;
A
#
# COMPACT_ATOMS: atom_id res chain seq x y z
N MET A 1 -2.94 -1.51 6.20
CA MET A 1 -1.61 -1.47 5.56
C MET A 1 -0.72 -2.33 6.42
N THR A 2 -0.17 -3.42 5.88
CA THR A 2 0.89 -4.14 6.62
C THR A 2 2.01 -3.15 6.82
N ASP A 3 2.30 -2.86 8.09
CA ASP A 3 3.43 -2.05 8.50
C ASP A 3 4.70 -2.81 8.07
N GLN A 4 5.30 -2.41 6.95
CA GLN A 4 6.58 -2.97 6.50
C GLN A 4 7.69 -2.23 7.22
N SER A 5 8.66 -2.98 7.75
CA SER A 5 9.79 -2.36 8.46
C SER A 5 10.65 -1.54 7.50
N TRP A 6 11.34 -0.53 8.02
CA TRP A 6 12.30 0.26 7.23
C TRP A 6 13.43 -0.59 6.66
N GLU A 7 13.84 -1.65 7.36
CA GLU A 7 14.82 -2.63 6.89
C GLU A 7 14.38 -3.31 5.59
N GLU A 8 13.13 -3.82 5.54
CA GLU A 8 12.59 -4.46 4.34
C GLU A 8 12.51 -3.48 3.16
N ARG A 9 12.08 -2.24 3.42
CA ARG A 9 11.96 -1.20 2.39
C ARG A 9 13.32 -0.81 1.81
N ILE A 10 14.34 -0.67 2.67
CA ILE A 10 15.70 -0.33 2.24
C ILE A 10 16.34 -1.50 1.47
N SER A 11 16.16 -2.75 1.91
CA SER A 11 16.62 -3.92 1.15
C SER A 11 15.98 -3.94 -0.25
N ALA A 12 14.66 -3.79 -0.33
CA ALA A 12 13.95 -3.76 -1.61
C ALA A 12 14.37 -2.58 -2.50
N TYR A 13 14.71 -1.44 -1.90
CA TYR A 13 15.27 -0.29 -2.61
C TYR A 13 16.65 -0.61 -3.23
N VAL A 14 17.53 -1.26 -2.45
CA VAL A 14 18.89 -1.65 -2.86
C VAL A 14 18.85 -2.73 -3.97
N ASP A 15 17.87 -3.63 -3.93
CA ASP A 15 17.67 -4.68 -4.93
C ASP A 15 16.90 -4.21 -6.18
N GLY A 16 16.27 -3.03 -6.11
CA GLY A 16 15.53 -2.43 -7.23
C GLY A 16 14.13 -3.02 -7.44
N GLU A 17 13.52 -3.56 -6.39
CA GLU A 17 12.20 -4.23 -6.44
C GLU A 17 11.02 -3.28 -6.22
N LEU A 18 11.29 -2.05 -5.75
CA LEU A 18 10.26 -1.05 -5.49
C LEU A 18 9.68 -0.46 -6.78
N SER A 19 8.40 -0.08 -6.74
CA SER A 19 7.80 0.75 -7.77
C SER A 19 8.44 2.16 -7.78
N PRO A 20 8.31 2.93 -8.88
CA PRO A 20 8.87 4.28 -8.94
C PRO A 20 8.43 5.19 -7.79
N ALA A 21 7.15 5.16 -7.42
CA ALA A 21 6.60 5.97 -6.33
C ALA A 21 7.17 5.57 -4.95
N GLU A 22 7.24 4.27 -4.66
CA GLU A 22 7.82 3.75 -3.41
C GLU A 22 9.32 4.08 -3.34
N ARG A 23 10.03 4.02 -4.47
CA ARG A 23 11.44 4.35 -4.56
C ARG A 23 11.71 5.83 -4.23
N GLU A 24 10.88 6.75 -4.70
CA GLU A 24 10.98 8.18 -4.37
C GLU A 24 10.68 8.47 -2.90
N GLU A 25 9.76 7.73 -2.29
CA GLU A 25 9.47 7.85 -0.86
C GLU A 25 10.66 7.39 -0.02
N VAL A 26 11.22 6.20 -0.31
CA VAL A 26 12.37 5.67 0.41
C VAL A 26 13.62 6.53 0.19
N ALA A 27 13.84 7.05 -1.02
CA ALA A 27 14.95 7.97 -1.29
C ALA A 27 14.86 9.24 -0.43
N ARG A 28 13.67 9.86 -0.35
CA ARG A 28 13.47 11.03 0.50
C ARG A 28 13.67 10.71 1.98
N ALA A 29 13.22 9.54 2.44
CA ALA A 29 13.42 9.12 3.82
C ALA A 29 14.91 8.97 4.16
N ILE A 30 15.69 8.31 3.28
CA ILE A 30 17.15 8.15 3.40
C ILE A 30 17.86 9.52 3.45
N ASP A 31 17.43 10.48 2.63
CA ASP A 31 18.04 11.82 2.61
C ASP A 31 17.70 12.63 3.87
N SER A 32 16.54 12.39 4.48
CA SER A 32 16.06 13.14 5.64
C SER A 32 16.47 12.57 7.00
N ASP A 33 16.82 11.28 7.06
CA ASP A 33 17.06 10.54 8.30
C ASP A 33 18.46 9.89 8.31
N PRO A 34 19.39 10.36 9.17
CA PRO A 34 20.74 9.79 9.28
C PRO A 34 20.78 8.30 9.64
N ASP A 35 19.83 7.80 10.43
CA ASP A 35 19.81 6.38 10.84
C ASP A 35 19.42 5.50 9.66
N LEU A 36 18.44 5.93 8.86
CA LEU A 36 18.05 5.26 7.61
C LEU A 36 19.16 5.33 6.57
N LYS A 37 19.91 6.44 6.52
CA LYS A 37 21.10 6.54 5.67
C LYS A 37 22.18 5.53 6.08
N GLN A 38 22.45 5.38 7.37
CA GLN A 38 23.40 4.39 7.86
C GLN A 38 22.97 2.97 7.48
N LEU A 39 21.70 2.64 7.67
CA LEU A 39 21.14 1.35 7.28
C LEU A 39 21.28 1.10 5.77
N TYR A 40 20.96 2.08 4.93
CA TYR A 40 21.18 2.01 3.48
C TYR A 40 22.65 1.77 3.10
N ASP A 41 23.58 2.47 3.76
CA ASP A 41 25.02 2.32 3.49
C ASP A 41 25.51 0.92 3.89
N GLU A 42 24.96 0.31 4.94
CA GLU A 42 25.25 -1.07 5.35
C GLU A 42 24.76 -2.10 4.31
N TRP A 43 23.49 -2.02 3.90
CA TRP A 43 22.93 -2.89 2.87
C TRP A 43 23.67 -2.76 1.53
N THR A 44 24.05 -1.54 1.16
CA THR A 44 24.84 -1.27 -0.05
C THR A 44 26.22 -1.93 0.02
N ARG A 45 26.89 -1.86 1.18
CA ARG A 45 28.18 -2.52 1.40
C ARG A 45 28.05 -4.04 1.31
N MET A 46 27.02 -4.63 1.90
CA MET A 46 26.73 -6.06 1.80
C MET A 46 26.59 -6.49 0.32
N ARG A 47 25.80 -5.75 -0.45
CA ARG A 47 25.61 -6.00 -1.89
C ARG A 47 26.91 -5.92 -2.67
N GLN A 48 27.78 -4.96 -2.36
CA GLN A 48 29.10 -4.84 -3.00
C GLN A 48 29.98 -6.06 -2.73
N VAL A 49 30.01 -6.57 -1.49
CA VAL A 49 30.76 -7.78 -1.14
C VAL A 49 30.24 -8.99 -1.92
N LEU A 50 28.92 -9.16 -2.02
CA LEU A 50 28.31 -10.23 -2.80
C LEU A 50 28.63 -10.12 -4.30
N GLN A 51 28.64 -8.90 -4.84
CA GLN A 51 28.98 -8.65 -6.24
C GLN A 51 30.46 -8.85 -6.56
N ALA A 52 31.33 -8.75 -5.55
CA ALA A 52 32.77 -9.00 -5.68
C ALA A 52 33.13 -10.49 -5.74
N LEU A 53 32.16 -11.39 -5.50
CA LEU A 53 32.41 -12.83 -5.60
C LEU A 53 32.85 -13.24 -7.02
N PRO A 54 33.79 -14.20 -7.14
CA PRO A 54 34.24 -14.68 -8.44
C PRO A 54 33.06 -15.17 -9.29
N ARG A 55 33.00 -14.71 -10.55
CA ARG A 55 32.00 -15.20 -11.49
C ARG A 55 32.34 -16.62 -11.91
N VAL A 56 31.49 -17.57 -11.53
CA VAL A 56 31.61 -18.96 -11.98
C VAL A 56 30.83 -19.12 -13.29
N ALA A 57 31.49 -19.62 -14.33
CA ALA A 57 30.81 -19.92 -15.58
C ALA A 57 29.82 -21.07 -15.37
N PRO A 58 28.55 -20.93 -15.79
CA PRO A 58 27.60 -22.03 -15.74
C PRO A 58 28.06 -23.17 -16.66
N ARG A 59 27.72 -24.42 -16.30
CA ARG A 59 28.00 -25.59 -17.14
C ARG A 59 27.37 -25.39 -18.53
N PRO A 60 28.03 -25.79 -19.64
CA PRO A 60 27.52 -25.56 -20.99
C PRO A 60 26.08 -26.06 -21.20
N GLN A 61 25.74 -27.22 -20.60
CA GLN A 61 24.41 -27.83 -20.69
C GLN A 61 23.32 -26.97 -20.05
N LEU A 62 23.66 -26.17 -19.04
CA LEU A 62 22.69 -25.30 -18.35
C LEU A 62 22.18 -24.18 -19.27
N ARG A 63 23.05 -23.65 -20.13
CA ARG A 63 22.65 -22.60 -21.09
C ARG A 63 21.62 -23.14 -22.07
N GLU A 64 21.86 -24.34 -22.59
CA GLU A 64 20.94 -25.02 -23.51
C GLU A 64 19.60 -25.33 -22.84
N SER A 65 19.62 -25.88 -21.63
CA SER A 65 18.39 -26.19 -20.90
C SER A 65 17.57 -24.93 -20.57
N VAL A 66 18.23 -23.82 -20.21
CA VAL A 66 17.56 -22.54 -19.98
C VAL A 66 16.94 -22.02 -21.27
N ARG A 67 17.67 -22.08 -22.40
CA ARG A 67 17.13 -21.64 -23.70
C ARG A 67 15.90 -22.45 -24.09
N ARG A 68 15.97 -23.78 -24.02
CA ARG A 68 14.83 -24.65 -24.32
C ARG A 68 13.65 -24.39 -23.40
N ALA A 69 13.88 -24.21 -22.10
CA ALA A 69 12.80 -23.88 -21.16
C ALA A 69 12.10 -22.55 -21.52
N ILE A 70 12.86 -21.52 -21.95
CA ILE A 70 12.29 -20.25 -22.40
C ILE A 70 11.49 -20.41 -23.71
N GLU A 71 11.98 -21.23 -24.63
CA GLU A 71 11.29 -21.54 -25.90
C GLU A 71 10.00 -22.35 -25.67
N GLU A 72 10.05 -23.37 -24.82
CA GLU A 72 8.91 -24.21 -24.44
C GLU A 72 7.84 -23.44 -23.63
N GLU A 73 8.27 -22.49 -22.79
CA GLU A 73 7.36 -21.59 -22.06
C GLU A 73 6.81 -20.46 -22.94
N SER A 74 7.20 -20.37 -24.22
CA SER A 74 6.73 -19.36 -25.17
C SER A 74 5.62 -19.85 -26.13
N PRO A 75 4.36 -20.05 -25.70
CA PRO A 75 3.23 -19.74 -26.55
C PRO A 75 2.88 -18.26 -26.36
N ALA A 76 3.06 -17.46 -27.42
CA ALA A 76 2.56 -16.11 -27.64
C ALA A 76 1.92 -15.35 -26.43
N ARG A 77 2.54 -14.20 -26.08
CA ARG A 77 2.05 -13.12 -25.19
C ARG A 77 1.99 -13.45 -23.68
N SER A 78 2.90 -12.78 -22.97
CA SER A 78 2.58 -11.93 -21.82
C SER A 78 1.65 -12.56 -20.78
N ARG A 79 2.14 -13.57 -20.06
CA ARG A 79 1.67 -13.76 -18.68
C ARG A 79 2.51 -12.85 -17.79
N PRO A 80 1.96 -11.72 -17.28
CA PRO A 80 2.69 -10.94 -16.31
C PRO A 80 2.93 -11.86 -15.11
N ARG A 81 4.20 -11.98 -14.70
CA ARG A 81 4.67 -12.74 -13.53
C ARG A 81 3.98 -12.16 -12.29
N THR A 82 2.75 -12.58 -12.08
CA THR A 82 1.83 -12.08 -11.06
C THR A 82 1.38 -13.24 -10.18
N SER A 83 2.30 -14.14 -9.85
CA SER A 83 2.02 -15.24 -8.92
C SER A 83 1.72 -14.71 -7.52
N HIS A 84 2.32 -13.58 -7.12
CA HIS A 84 2.01 -12.90 -5.86
C HIS A 84 0.68 -12.14 -5.90
N ARG A 85 0.35 -11.51 -7.04
CA ARG A 85 -0.91 -10.76 -7.22
C ARG A 85 -2.14 -11.67 -7.24
N ARG A 86 -2.04 -12.89 -7.81
CA ARG A 86 -3.13 -13.88 -7.82
C ARG A 86 -3.39 -14.51 -6.46
N ARG A 87 -2.36 -14.74 -5.63
CA ARG A 87 -2.55 -15.13 -4.22
C ARG A 87 -3.24 -14.01 -3.45
N ARG A 88 -2.77 -12.76 -3.56
CA ARG A 88 -3.41 -11.59 -2.90
C ARG A 88 -4.86 -11.36 -3.36
N ALA A 89 -5.17 -11.55 -4.64
CA ALA A 89 -6.52 -11.36 -5.17
C ALA A 89 -7.54 -12.39 -4.65
N LYS A 90 -7.14 -13.65 -4.42
CA LYS A 90 -8.02 -14.66 -3.82
C LYS A 90 -8.37 -14.34 -2.36
N TRP A 91 -7.44 -13.76 -1.61
CA TRP A 91 -7.68 -13.34 -0.22
C TRP A 91 -8.47 -12.03 -0.12
N LEU A 92 -8.33 -11.11 -1.09
CA LEU A 92 -9.14 -9.90 -1.18
C LEU A 92 -10.61 -10.19 -1.53
N GLY A 93 -10.90 -11.21 -2.35
CA GLY A 93 -12.27 -11.62 -2.68
C GLY A 93 -13.04 -12.14 -1.46
N ALA A 94 -12.38 -12.83 -0.54
CA ALA A 94 -12.98 -13.30 0.70
C ALA A 94 -13.28 -12.15 1.70
N ALA A 95 -12.46 -11.09 1.70
CA ALA A 95 -12.66 -9.92 2.54
C ALA A 95 -13.79 -8.99 2.03
N ALA A 96 -13.96 -8.89 0.71
CA ALA A 96 -15.02 -8.06 0.11
C ALA A 96 -16.45 -8.61 0.37
N ALA A 97 -16.60 -9.94 0.52
CA ALA A 97 -17.87 -10.57 0.85
C ALA A 97 -18.33 -10.31 2.30
N LEU A 98 -17.40 -10.06 3.23
CA LEU A 98 -17.75 -9.69 4.61
C LEU A 98 -18.15 -8.21 4.72
N ALA A 99 -17.56 -7.33 3.89
CA ALA A 99 -17.83 -5.89 3.94
C ALA A 99 -19.22 -5.52 3.40
N SER A 100 -19.74 -6.23 2.41
CA SER A 100 -21.08 -5.97 1.86
C SER A 100 -22.21 -6.36 2.82
N ALA A 101 -22.01 -7.37 3.69
CA ALA A 101 -23.00 -7.76 4.70
C ALA A 101 -23.14 -6.71 5.82
N ALA A 102 -22.05 -6.05 6.21
CA ALA A 102 -22.05 -5.05 7.28
C ALA A 102 -22.74 -3.73 6.86
N VAL A 103 -22.56 -3.29 5.61
CA VAL A 103 -23.20 -2.06 5.11
C VAL A 103 -24.72 -2.21 4.98
N VAL A 104 -25.21 -3.37 4.53
CA VAL A 104 -26.65 -3.64 4.47
C VAL A 104 -27.25 -3.73 5.88
N LEU A 105 -26.53 -4.33 6.83
CA LEU A 105 -27.00 -4.46 8.22
C LEU A 105 -27.11 -3.11 8.93
N VAL A 106 -26.19 -2.17 8.69
CA VAL A 106 -26.23 -0.82 9.27
C VAL A 106 -27.29 0.07 8.61
N MET A 107 -27.52 -0.09 7.31
CA MET A 107 -28.49 0.72 6.57
C MET A 107 -29.95 0.27 6.78
N LEU A 108 -30.16 -0.95 7.29
CA LEU A 108 -31.49 -1.49 7.61
C LEU A 108 -31.91 -1.26 9.08
N ILE A 109 -31.16 -0.47 9.87
CA ILE A 109 -31.59 -0.04 11.21
C ILE A 109 -32.35 1.28 11.04
N PRO A 110 -33.70 1.30 11.06
CA PRO A 110 -34.43 2.56 11.01
C PRO A 110 -34.25 3.27 12.34
N ASN A 111 -33.87 4.55 12.26
CA ASN A 111 -33.81 5.51 13.34
C ASN A 111 -35.20 5.71 13.96
N ILE A 112 -35.60 4.81 14.86
CA ILE A 112 -36.81 4.96 15.66
C ILE A 112 -36.49 5.83 16.86
N GLY A 113 -37.09 7.02 16.87
CA GLY A 113 -37.52 7.69 18.09
C GLY A 113 -36.53 8.70 18.66
N LYS A 114 -36.61 9.94 18.17
CA LYS A 114 -36.58 11.13 19.03
C LYS A 114 -37.57 12.16 18.48
N GLU A 115 -38.82 12.02 18.88
CA GLU A 115 -39.75 13.14 18.91
C GLU A 115 -39.61 13.81 20.26
N THR A 116 -39.28 15.10 20.29
CA THR A 116 -39.81 16.05 21.27
C THR A 116 -39.67 17.48 20.70
N PRO A 117 -40.78 18.22 20.53
CA PRO A 117 -40.78 19.61 20.09
C PRO A 117 -40.71 20.55 21.30
N GLU A 118 -39.73 21.47 21.34
CA GLU A 118 -39.75 22.57 22.32
C GLU A 118 -38.99 23.80 21.80
N HIS A 119 -39.64 24.55 20.91
CA HIS A 119 -39.25 25.92 20.58
C HIS A 119 -40.48 26.83 20.75
N ALA A 120 -40.78 27.22 21.98
CA ALA A 120 -41.73 28.27 22.30
C ALA A 120 -41.17 29.13 23.44
N ASN A 121 -40.05 29.80 23.17
CA ASN A 121 -39.53 30.90 23.99
C ASN A 121 -38.58 31.77 23.15
N TYR A 122 -39.11 32.37 22.08
CA TYR A 122 -38.40 33.38 21.29
C TYR A 122 -39.30 34.56 20.85
N GLU A 123 -40.51 34.70 21.39
CA GLU A 123 -41.19 36.00 21.37
C GLU A 123 -40.60 36.85 22.50
N ALA A 124 -39.53 37.56 22.19
CA ALA A 124 -39.61 38.93 21.69
C ALA A 124 -39.65 39.92 22.86
N ARG A 125 -38.47 39.98 23.50
CA ARG A 125 -37.91 41.20 24.10
C ARG A 125 -37.66 42.24 23.00
N ALA A 126 -38.73 42.70 22.36
CA ALA A 126 -38.72 43.78 21.39
C ALA A 126 -39.38 45.02 22.03
N GLU A 127 -38.63 45.72 22.86
CA GLU A 127 -38.79 47.15 23.12
C GLU A 127 -37.41 47.70 23.49
N PRO A 128 -37.01 48.92 23.07
CA PRO A 128 -37.84 50.12 23.19
C PRO A 128 -37.78 51.11 21.99
N GLU A 129 -38.56 52.19 22.14
CA GLU A 129 -38.25 53.57 21.71
C GLU A 129 -39.09 54.15 20.55
N ARG A 130 -40.12 54.96 20.89
CA ARG A 130 -40.22 56.42 20.63
C ARG A 130 -41.58 57.01 21.07
N ALA A 131 -41.53 58.09 21.87
CA ALA A 131 -42.59 59.10 22.02
C ALA A 131 -42.79 59.89 20.69
N PRO A 132 -43.87 60.67 20.40
CA PRO A 132 -44.60 61.65 21.24
C PRO A 132 -46.15 61.48 21.16
N THR A 133 -47.02 62.16 21.92
CA THR A 133 -47.29 63.61 22.05
C THR A 133 -48.23 63.84 23.22
#